data_AF-A0A8T6U9E0-F1
#
_entry.id   AF-A0A8T6U9E0-F1
#
_cell.length_a   1.000
_cell.length_b   1.000
_cell.length_c   1.000
_cell.angle_alpha   90.00
_cell.angle_beta   90.00
_cell.angle_gamma   90.00
#
_symmetry.space_group_name_H-M   'P 1'
#
loop_
_entity.id
_entity.type
_entity.pdbx_description
1 polymer ?
#
loop_
_entity_poly.entity_id
_entity_poly.type
_entity_poly.pdbx_seq_one_letter_code
_entity_poly.pdbx_strand_id
1 'polypeptide(L)' 'KSLADDYIEIETGLPEVLSPIPFVIPLQLFAYYMAIERKCDPDMPRNLAKSVTVK' A
#
# COMPACT_ATOMS: atom_id res chain seq x y z
N LYS A 1 0.97 -12.86 19.60
CA LYS A 1 2.13 -13.22 18.76
C LYS A 1 2.05 -14.64 18.17
N SER A 2 0.86 -15.25 18.08
CA SER A 2 0.64 -16.59 17.47
C SER A 2 -0.25 -16.54 16.22
N LEU A 3 -0.44 -15.34 15.63
CA LEU A 3 -1.39 -15.11 14.53
C LEU A 3 -0.72 -14.96 13.16
N ALA A 4 0.57 -14.66 13.13
CA ALA A 4 1.34 -14.47 11.90
C ALA A 4 2.80 -14.86 12.14
N ASP A 5 3.44 -15.37 11.10
CA ASP A 5 4.87 -15.72 11.09
C ASP A 5 5.75 -14.46 11.10
N ASP A 6 5.36 -13.46 10.30
CA ASP A 6 6.02 -12.15 10.20
C ASP A 6 5.02 -11.01 10.44
N TYR A 7 5.53 -9.88 10.93
CA TYR A 7 4.72 -8.70 11.16
C TYR A 7 5.57 -7.42 11.09
N ILE A 8 4.91 -6.30 10.74
CA ILE A 8 5.51 -4.96 10.72
C ILE A 8 4.94 -4.17 11.88
N GLU A 9 5.79 -3.77 12.82
CA GLU A 9 5.40 -2.93 13.95
C GLU A 9 5.18 -1.49 13.48
N ILE A 10 4.11 -0.86 13.99
CA ILE A 10 3.78 0.55 13.74
C ILE A 10 3.64 1.25 15.10
N GLU A 11 4.06 2.51 15.15
CA GLU A 11 4.01 3.34 16.36
C GLU A 11 2.60 3.41 16.96
N THR A 12 2.48 3.11 18.26
CA THR A 12 1.20 2.95 18.96
C THR A 12 0.72 4.23 19.67
N GLY A 13 1.46 5.33 19.59
CA GLY A 13 1.15 6.60 20.25
C GLY A 13 0.30 7.58 19.44
N LEU A 14 -0.23 7.17 18.30
CA LEU A 14 -0.96 8.06 17.39
C LEU A 14 -2.44 8.18 17.79
N PRO A 15 -3.06 9.36 17.60
CA PRO A 15 -4.52 9.47 17.66
C PRO A 15 -5.17 8.44 16.74
N GLU A 16 -6.19 7.74 17.21
CA GLU A 16 -6.85 6.66 16.47
C GLU A 16 -7.31 7.11 15.07
N VAL A 17 -7.81 8.35 14.96
CA VAL A 17 -8.23 8.96 13.69
C VAL A 17 -7.10 9.11 12.66
N LEU A 18 -5.84 9.18 13.12
CA LEU A 18 -4.65 9.29 12.26
C LEU A 18 -4.01 7.92 11.99
N SER A 19 -4.40 6.87 12.70
CA SER A 19 -3.87 5.51 12.52
C SER A 19 -3.94 4.97 11.08
N PRO A 20 -4.93 5.31 10.22
CA PRO A 20 -4.95 4.78 8.86
C PRO A 20 -3.76 5.20 8.00
N ILE A 21 -3.15 6.35 8.29
CA ILE A 21 -2.08 6.94 7.49
C ILE A 21 -0.79 6.10 7.54
N PRO A 22 -0.20 5.79 8.72
CA PRO A 22 0.98 4.92 8.74
C PRO A 22 0.65 3.47 8.41
N PHE A 23 -0.56 2.99 8.70
CA PHE A 23 -0.95 1.60 8.40
C PHE A 23 -1.07 1.32 6.89
N VAL A 24 -1.34 2.32 6.04
CA VAL A 24 -1.39 2.10 4.59
C VAL A 24 -0.01 2.05 3.94
N ILE A 25 1.04 2.63 4.56
CA ILE A 25 2.38 2.72 3.95
C ILE A 25 3.00 1.34 3.67
N PRO A 26 3.03 0.37 4.61
CA PRO A 26 3.58 -0.95 4.32
C PRO A 26 2.83 -1.66 3.20
N LEU A 27 1.52 -1.46 3.10
CA LEU A 27 0.69 -2.06 2.03
C LEU A 27 1.00 -1.44 0.66
N GLN A 28 1.23 -0.12 0.60
CA GLN A 28 1.67 0.56 -0.62
C GLN A 28 3.04 0.08 -1.08
N LEU A 29 3.99 -0.05 -0.15
CA LEU A 29 5.34 -0.57 -0.43
C LEU A 29 5.28 -2.04 -0.88
N PHE A 30 4.47 -2.87 -0.21
CA PHE A 30 4.25 -4.25 -0.62
C PHE A 30 3.70 -4.33 -2.05
N ALA A 31 2.66 -3.54 -2.37
CA ALA A 31 2.10 -3.50 -3.72
C ALA A 31 3.13 -3.06 -4.77
N TYR A 32 3.96 -2.05 -4.46
CA TYR A 32 5.04 -1.58 -5.31
C TYR A 32 6.05 -2.69 -5.59
N TYR A 33 6.63 -3.30 -4.56
CA TYR A 33 7.65 -4.35 -4.75
C TYR A 33 7.06 -5.60 -5.43
N MET A 34 5.82 -5.96 -5.14
CA MET A 34 5.13 -7.03 -5.85
C MET A 34 4.90 -6.73 -7.33
N ALA A 35 4.61 -5.48 -7.69
CA ALA A 35 4.47 -5.08 -9.10
C ALA A 35 5.80 -5.24 -9.84
N ILE A 36 6.90 -4.75 -9.24
CA ILE A 36 8.25 -4.87 -9.79
C ILE A 36 8.65 -6.33 -9.97
N GLU A 37 8.48 -7.17 -8.94
CA GLU A 37 8.79 -8.60 -8.98
C GLU A 37 8.01 -9.33 -10.08
N ARG A 38 6.75 -8.95 -10.28
CA ARG A 38 5.87 -9.51 -11.32
C ARG A 38 6.09 -8.90 -12.71
N LYS A 39 7.08 -8.01 -12.88
CA LYS A 39 7.38 -7.29 -14.13
C LYS A 39 6.19 -6.46 -14.64
N CYS A 40 5.39 -5.93 -13.72
CA CYS A 40 4.35 -4.94 -13.99
C CYS A 40 4.91 -3.54 -13.82
N ASP A 41 4.41 -2.58 -14.60
CA ASP A 41 4.70 -1.16 -14.41
C ASP A 41 3.75 -0.58 -13.33
N PRO A 42 4.25 -0.15 -12.17
CA PRO A 42 3.42 0.45 -11.11
C PRO A 42 2.94 1.86 -11.46
N ASP A 43 3.62 2.57 -12.37
CA ASP A 43 3.24 3.92 -12.81
C ASP A 43 2.17 3.88 -13.90
N MET A 44 2.12 2.79 -14.68
CA MET A 44 1.15 2.58 -15.75
C MET A 44 0.33 1.29 -15.57
N PRO A 45 -0.56 1.24 -14.56
CA PRO A 45 -1.44 0.10 -14.36
C PRO A 45 -2.42 -0.07 -15.53
N ARG A 46 -2.66 -1.33 -15.92
CA ARG A 46 -3.56 -1.68 -17.04
C ARG A 46 -4.95 -1.08 -16.83
N ASN A 47 -5.51 -0.51 -17.90
CA ASN A 47 -6.86 0.06 -17.96
C ASN A 47 -7.11 1.26 -17.03
N LEU A 48 -6.07 1.85 -16.45
CA LEU A 48 -6.17 3.04 -15.61
C LEU A 48 -5.56 4.25 -16.31
N ALA A 49 -6.17 5.40 -16.07
CA ALA A 49 -5.61 6.70 -16.38
C ALA A 49 -5.45 7.50 -15.08
N LYS A 50 -4.53 8.47 -15.07
CA LYS A 50 -4.28 9.31 -13.88
C LYS A 50 -5.52 10.09 -13.42
N SER A 51 -6.35 10.50 -14.37
CA SER A 51 -7.66 11.11 -14.15
C SER A 51 -8.56 10.69 -15.31
N VAL A 52 -9.81 10.34 -15.00
CA VAL A 52 -10.81 10.00 -16.02
C VAL A 52 -11.65 11.24 -16.26
N THR A 53 -11.37 11.96 -17.33
CA THR A 53 -12.25 13.03 -17.82
C THR A 53 -13.27 12.40 -18.77
N VAL A 54 -14.55 12.43 -18.40
CA VAL A 54 -15.65 11.99 -19.26
C VAL A 54 -16.08 13.18 -20.13
N LYS A 55 -16.44 12.91 -21.40
CA LYS A 55 -17.05 13.93 -22.27
C LYS A 55 -18.53 14.10 -21.97
#